data_AF-A0AAV1HUI0-F1
#
_entry.id   AF-A0AAV1HUI0-F1
#
_cell.length_a   1.000
_cell.length_b   1.000
_cell.length_c   1.000
_cell.angle_alpha   90.00
_cell.angle_beta   90.00
_cell.angle_gamma   90.00
#
_symmetry.space_group_name_H-M   'P 1'
#
loop_
_entity.id
_entity.type
_entity.pdbx_description
1 polymer ?
#
loop_
_entity_poly.entity_id
_entity_poly.type
_entity_poly.pdbx_seq_one_letter_code
_entity_poly.pdbx_strand_id
1 'polypeptide(L)'
;MDCERVVVLDNGGSSCKVGMAGMAEPHKLFPNAVGRSKGERQSFVGEQITSYPDASSLSLKRPFDRGYLVGWDVEKPVWWRAFRSILQQQPQECGLLMTEAPFNLPSIQASTMQMVFEEFGFRSFLAMPAQPLSLLQWQAESRATPANAAGIGCVLDAGFSSTNVVPMCDGRMLTAAVRRINVGGKALTNYFKELVSYRQGASLGVHTACPHEGERSA
;
A
#
# COMPACT_ATOMS: atom_id res chain seq x y z
N MET A 1 17.86 -19.49 -23.96
CA MET A 1 17.51 -18.16 -23.44
C MET A 1 17.25 -18.36 -21.97
N ASP A 2 18.18 -17.97 -21.10
CA ASP A 2 17.92 -18.01 -19.67
C ASP A 2 16.71 -17.11 -19.40
N CYS A 3 15.64 -17.69 -18.87
CA CYS A 3 14.47 -16.92 -18.47
C CYS A 3 14.92 -16.00 -17.34
N GLU A 4 15.03 -14.70 -17.62
CA GLU A 4 15.49 -13.74 -16.63
C GLU A 4 14.52 -13.75 -15.44
N ARG A 5 14.98 -14.15 -14.25
CA ARG A 5 14.15 -14.16 -13.05
C ARG A 5 13.82 -12.72 -12.66
N VAL A 6 12.55 -12.35 -12.73
CA VAL A 6 12.08 -11.01 -12.37
C VAL A 6 11.18 -11.10 -11.15
N VAL A 7 11.57 -10.39 -10.09
CA VAL A 7 10.71 -10.12 -8.94
C VAL A 7 9.76 -8.99 -9.30
N VAL A 8 8.47 -9.17 -9.02
CA VAL A 8 7.45 -8.14 -9.17
C VAL A 8 7.05 -7.67 -7.78
N LEU A 9 7.17 -6.37 -7.53
CA LEU A 9 6.87 -5.72 -6.25
C LEU A 9 5.82 -4.61 -6.46
N ASP A 10 4.60 -4.83 -5.96
CA ASP A 10 3.61 -3.76 -5.82
C ASP A 10 3.80 -3.06 -4.47
N ASN A 11 4.48 -1.91 -4.48
CA ASN A 11 4.90 -1.23 -3.26
C ASN A 11 3.87 -0.21 -2.78
N GLY A 12 2.80 -0.70 -2.15
CA GLY A 12 1.73 0.12 -1.61
C GLY A 12 2.01 0.66 -0.20
N GLY A 13 1.48 1.84 0.11
CA GLY A 13 1.63 2.46 1.44
C GLY A 13 0.90 1.76 2.60
N SER A 14 -0.06 0.86 2.32
CA SER A 14 -0.72 0.01 3.33
C SER A 14 -0.19 -1.42 3.33
N SER A 15 0.01 -1.95 2.13
CA SER A 15 0.33 -3.36 1.88
C SER A 15 1.35 -3.45 0.77
N CYS A 16 2.23 -4.42 0.90
CA CYS A 16 3.15 -4.85 -0.12
C CYS A 16 2.59 -6.13 -0.76
N LYS A 17 2.64 -6.22 -2.10
CA LYS A 17 2.41 -7.48 -2.82
C LYS A 17 3.70 -7.86 -3.54
N VAL A 18 4.12 -9.10 -3.41
CA VAL A 18 5.38 -9.57 -3.98
C VAL A 18 5.18 -10.92 -4.68
N GLY A 19 5.82 -11.11 -5.83
CA GLY A 19 5.72 -12.33 -6.63
C GLY A 19 6.85 -12.45 -7.66
N MET A 20 6.83 -13.54 -8.42
CA MET A 20 7.71 -13.74 -9.58
C MET A 20 6.93 -13.44 -10.86
N ALA A 21 7.57 -12.82 -11.85
CA ALA A 21 6.97 -12.63 -13.16
C ALA A 21 6.55 -13.97 -13.80
N GLY A 22 5.44 -13.97 -14.53
CA GLY A 22 4.85 -15.17 -15.13
C GLY A 22 3.90 -15.94 -14.20
N MET A 23 3.78 -15.55 -12.94
CA MET A 23 2.77 -16.09 -12.02
C MET A 23 1.45 -15.32 -12.16
N ALA A 24 0.32 -16.03 -12.07
CA ALA A 24 -1.02 -15.42 -12.16
C ALA A 24 -1.36 -14.56 -10.94
N GLU A 25 -0.87 -14.93 -9.77
CA GLU A 25 -1.14 -14.27 -8.49
C GLU A 25 0.16 -13.87 -7.79
N PRO A 26 0.17 -12.81 -6.98
CA PRO A 26 1.32 -12.51 -6.14
C PRO A 26 1.56 -13.67 -5.17
N HIS A 27 2.83 -13.98 -4.92
CA HIS A 27 3.22 -15.00 -3.95
C HIS A 27 2.75 -14.65 -2.54
N LYS A 28 2.78 -13.35 -2.19
CA LYS A 28 2.28 -12.87 -0.91
C LYS A 28 1.76 -11.44 -0.99
N LEU A 29 0.66 -11.20 -0.29
CA LEU A 29 0.18 -9.87 0.13
C LEU A 29 0.34 -9.77 1.63
N PHE A 30 0.95 -8.67 2.11
CA PHE A 30 1.20 -8.46 3.54
C PHE A 30 1.27 -6.96 3.88
N PRO A 31 1.13 -6.56 5.16
CA PRO A 31 1.21 -5.15 5.56
C PRO A 31 2.55 -4.51 5.17
N ASN A 32 2.55 -3.33 4.58
CA ASN A 32 3.77 -2.53 4.47
C ASN A 32 3.95 -1.69 5.75
N ALA A 33 4.45 -2.34 6.80
CA ALA A 33 4.63 -1.74 8.11
C ALA A 33 5.65 -2.51 8.97
N VAL A 34 6.10 -1.84 10.02
CA VAL A 34 6.76 -2.45 11.18
C VAL A 34 5.88 -2.21 12.41
N GLY A 35 5.47 -3.29 13.07
CA GLY A 35 4.75 -3.28 14.34
C GLY A 35 5.70 -3.41 15.52
N ARG A 36 5.42 -2.72 16.63
CA ARG A 36 6.16 -2.85 17.89
C ARG A 36 5.21 -3.18 19.03
N SER A 37 5.53 -4.19 19.83
CA SER A 37 4.76 -4.51 21.03
C SER A 37 4.99 -3.47 22.13
N LYS A 38 3.93 -3.16 22.88
CA LYS A 38 4.01 -2.28 24.04
C LYS A 38 4.61 -3.07 25.20
N GLY A 39 5.89 -2.86 25.50
CA GLY A 39 6.58 -3.44 26.67
C GLY A 39 7.76 -4.35 26.33
N GLU A 40 7.60 -5.26 25.36
CA GLU A 40 8.61 -6.33 25.10
C GLU A 40 9.71 -5.91 24.12
N ARG A 41 9.69 -4.67 23.60
CA ARG A 41 10.64 -4.12 22.59
C ARG A 41 10.79 -4.99 21.32
N GLN A 42 9.94 -5.98 21.11
CA GLN A 42 9.96 -6.82 19.92
C GLN A 42 9.37 -6.08 18.73
N SER A 43 10.02 -6.20 17.57
CA SER A 43 9.55 -5.68 16.29
C SER A 43 9.04 -6.80 15.39
N PHE A 44 7.88 -6.58 14.78
CA PHE A 44 7.26 -7.46 13.80
C PHE A 44 7.23 -6.74 12.46
N VAL A 45 7.73 -7.37 11.41
CA VAL A 45 7.85 -6.77 10.08
C VAL A 45 6.90 -7.47 9.14
N GLY A 46 6.14 -6.68 8.38
CA GLY A 46 5.35 -7.22 7.28
C GLY A 46 4.30 -8.24 7.71
N GLU A 47 4.35 -9.43 7.13
CA GLU A 47 3.47 -10.56 7.39
C GLU A 47 3.58 -11.11 8.83
N GLN A 48 4.66 -10.83 9.57
CA GLN A 48 4.72 -11.15 11.01
C GLN A 48 3.66 -10.41 11.81
N ILE A 49 3.26 -9.23 11.35
CA ILE A 49 2.23 -8.42 12.03
C ILE A 49 0.88 -9.15 11.96
N THR A 50 0.54 -9.71 10.80
CA THR A 50 -0.70 -10.47 10.63
C THR A 50 -0.68 -11.82 11.33
N SER A 51 0.49 -12.41 11.54
CA SER A 51 0.66 -13.67 12.26
C SER A 51 0.74 -13.50 13.78
N TYR A 52 0.83 -12.27 14.28
CA TYR A 52 0.88 -12.01 15.72
C TYR A 52 -0.54 -12.07 16.33
N PRO A 53 -0.78 -12.91 17.36
CA PRO A 53 -2.12 -13.12 17.92
C PRO A 53 -2.83 -11.85 18.39
N ASP A 54 -2.08 -10.89 18.94
CA ASP A 54 -2.62 -9.62 19.41
C ASP A 54 -2.17 -8.44 18.53
N ALA A 55 -2.35 -8.58 17.21
CA ALA A 55 -1.95 -7.56 16.24
C ALA A 55 -2.53 -6.17 16.54
N SER A 56 -3.65 -6.10 17.26
CA SER A 56 -4.31 -4.84 17.63
C SER A 56 -3.56 -4.04 18.72
N SER A 57 -2.72 -4.69 19.54
CA SER A 57 -1.91 -4.01 20.56
C SER A 57 -0.61 -3.43 20.00
N LEU A 58 -0.21 -3.81 18.79
CA LEU A 58 1.00 -3.34 18.14
C LEU A 58 0.88 -1.87 17.71
N SER A 59 1.92 -1.09 17.99
CA SER A 59 2.10 0.23 17.38
C SER A 59 2.69 0.07 15.99
N LEU A 60 1.93 0.43 14.95
CA LEU A 60 2.35 0.31 13.55
C LEU A 60 3.04 1.59 13.06
N LYS A 61 4.28 1.46 12.58
CA LYS A 61 4.98 2.48 11.81
C LYS A 61 4.95 2.09 10.33
N ARG A 62 4.63 3.06 9.46
CA ARG A 62 4.58 2.88 8.01
C ARG A 62 5.67 3.71 7.32
N PRO A 63 6.23 3.23 6.21
CA PRO A 63 7.27 3.94 5.48
C PRO A 63 6.73 5.06 4.58
N PHE A 64 5.43 5.03 4.27
CA PHE A 64 4.77 6.00 3.40
C PHE A 64 4.01 7.07 4.18
N ASP A 65 4.16 8.33 3.75
CA ASP A 65 3.29 9.43 4.14
C ASP A 65 2.64 10.08 2.91
N ARG A 66 1.32 10.27 2.96
CA ARG A 66 0.50 10.79 1.85
C ARG A 66 0.87 10.19 0.48
N GLY A 67 1.18 8.90 0.41
CA GLY A 67 1.52 8.18 -0.83
C GLY A 67 2.97 8.32 -1.29
N TYR A 68 3.83 9.01 -0.53
CA TYR A 68 5.26 9.14 -0.79
C TYR A 68 6.06 8.28 0.18
N LEU A 69 7.08 7.60 -0.33
CA LEU A 69 8.03 6.85 0.50
C LEU A 69 8.95 7.83 1.22
N VAL A 70 8.86 7.88 2.56
CA VAL A 70 9.59 8.85 3.39
C VAL A 70 10.50 8.18 4.44
N GLY A 71 10.29 6.90 4.74
CA GLY A 71 10.99 6.19 5.82
C GLY A 71 11.67 4.90 5.36
N TRP A 72 12.90 5.00 4.84
CA TRP A 72 13.71 3.84 4.44
C TRP A 72 14.11 2.95 5.62
N ASP A 73 14.18 3.50 6.83
CA ASP A 73 14.40 2.75 8.08
C ASP A 73 13.28 1.72 8.35
N VAL A 74 12.07 2.00 7.84
CA VAL A 74 10.91 1.09 7.93
C VAL A 74 10.81 0.23 6.67
N GLU A 75 11.05 0.80 5.50
CA GLU A 75 10.89 0.10 4.22
C GLU A 75 11.93 -0.99 3.99
N LYS A 76 13.20 -0.70 4.31
CA LYS A 76 14.32 -1.63 4.12
C LYS A 76 14.08 -3.00 4.76
N PRO A 77 13.69 -3.12 6.06
CA PRO A 77 13.40 -4.43 6.64
C PRO A 77 12.17 -5.11 6.01
N VAL A 78 11.16 -4.36 5.56
CA VAL A 78 9.99 -4.90 4.85
C VAL A 78 10.43 -5.55 3.54
N TRP A 79 11.27 -4.87 2.75
CA TRP A 79 11.80 -5.39 1.49
C TRP A 79 12.75 -6.58 1.70
N TRP A 80 13.61 -6.54 2.73
CA TRP A 80 14.43 -7.70 3.09
C TRP A 80 13.58 -8.94 3.32
N ARG A 81 12.47 -8.77 4.03
CA ARG A 81 11.53 -9.85 4.30
C ARG A 81 10.82 -10.32 3.05
N ALA A 82 10.38 -9.39 2.19
CA ALA A 82 9.78 -9.69 0.90
C ALA A 82 10.67 -10.58 0.02
N PHE A 83 11.94 -10.21 -0.15
CA PHE A 83 12.83 -10.89 -1.09
C PHE A 83 13.46 -12.16 -0.50
N ARG A 84 14.01 -12.09 0.73
CA ARG A 84 14.76 -13.20 1.32
C ARG A 84 13.93 -14.19 2.13
N SER A 85 12.93 -13.72 2.87
CA SER A 85 12.15 -14.60 3.74
C SER A 85 10.91 -15.16 3.03
N ILE A 86 10.19 -14.31 2.29
CA ILE A 86 8.95 -14.67 1.61
C ILE A 86 9.26 -15.32 0.26
N LEU A 87 9.92 -14.62 -0.66
CA LEU A 87 10.22 -15.18 -1.99
C LEU A 87 11.44 -16.12 -2.01
N GLN A 88 12.28 -16.07 -0.98
CA GLN A 88 13.51 -16.87 -0.87
C GLN A 88 14.44 -16.70 -2.09
N GLN A 89 14.47 -15.49 -2.67
CA GLN A 89 15.33 -15.16 -3.80
C GLN A 89 16.55 -14.37 -3.36
N GLN A 90 17.63 -14.50 -4.14
CA GLN A 90 18.79 -13.61 -4.05
C GLN A 90 18.59 -12.46 -5.05
N PRO A 91 18.46 -11.20 -4.57
CA PRO A 91 18.28 -10.04 -5.45
C PRO A 91 19.31 -9.94 -6.58
N GLN A 92 20.56 -10.31 -6.28
CA GLN A 92 21.70 -10.30 -7.21
C GLN A 92 21.50 -11.12 -8.48
N GLU A 93 20.63 -12.13 -8.41
CA GLU A 93 20.34 -13.03 -9.53
C GLU A 93 19.05 -12.65 -10.28
N CYS A 94 18.38 -11.58 -9.85
CA CYS A 94 17.06 -11.19 -10.30
C CYS A 94 17.04 -9.77 -10.88
N GLY A 95 16.10 -9.51 -11.78
CA GLY A 95 15.59 -8.17 -12.06
C GLY A 95 14.46 -7.81 -11.10
N LEU A 96 14.18 -6.51 -10.95
CA LEU A 96 13.05 -6.00 -10.17
C LEU A 96 12.13 -5.15 -11.05
N LEU A 97 10.86 -5.56 -11.15
CA LEU A 97 9.76 -4.72 -11.63
C LEU A 97 9.00 -4.20 -10.41
N MET A 98 8.95 -2.89 -10.23
CA MET A 98 8.27 -2.26 -9.09
C MET A 98 7.17 -1.31 -9.56
N THR A 99 6.03 -1.30 -8.85
CA THR A 99 5.03 -0.25 -9.04
C THR A 99 5.34 0.98 -8.18
N GLU A 100 5.06 2.16 -8.70
CA GLU A 100 5.12 3.42 -7.94
C GLU A 100 3.94 4.35 -8.23
N ALA A 101 3.85 5.46 -7.52
CA ALA A 101 2.82 6.47 -7.76
C ALA A 101 3.06 7.20 -9.11
N PRO A 102 2.00 7.59 -9.85
CA PRO A 102 2.14 8.49 -10.99
C PRO A 102 2.85 9.79 -10.59
N PHE A 103 3.84 10.21 -11.39
CA PHE A 103 4.64 11.42 -11.14
C PHE A 103 5.31 11.43 -9.76
N ASN A 104 5.94 10.30 -9.41
CA ASN A 104 6.75 10.23 -8.20
C ASN A 104 7.87 11.28 -8.21
N LEU A 105 8.31 11.71 -7.03
CA LEU A 105 9.34 12.75 -6.94
C LEU A 105 10.68 12.20 -7.42
N PRO A 106 11.46 12.95 -8.23
CA PRO A 106 12.77 12.50 -8.70
C PRO A 106 13.73 12.13 -7.56
N SER A 107 13.65 12.81 -6.41
CA SER A 107 14.44 12.48 -5.23
C SER A 107 14.07 11.12 -4.62
N ILE A 108 12.79 10.77 -4.60
CA ILE A 108 12.32 9.46 -4.14
C ILE A 108 12.80 8.40 -5.13
N GLN A 109 12.60 8.62 -6.43
CA GLN A 109 13.06 7.71 -7.49
C GLN A 109 14.57 7.45 -7.39
N ALA A 110 15.38 8.49 -7.20
CA ALA A 110 16.83 8.36 -7.02
C ALA A 110 17.18 7.56 -5.77
N SER A 111 16.54 7.83 -4.63
CA SER A 111 16.76 7.06 -3.39
C SER A 111 16.33 5.59 -3.54
N THR A 112 15.26 5.32 -4.30
CA THR A 112 14.81 3.97 -4.61
C THR A 112 15.83 3.24 -5.49
N MET A 113 16.32 3.89 -6.55
CA MET A 113 17.36 3.30 -7.40
C MET A 113 18.61 2.97 -6.60
N GLN A 114 19.03 3.87 -5.71
CA GLN A 114 20.16 3.64 -4.81
C GLN A 114 19.94 2.39 -3.96
N MET A 115 18.76 2.27 -3.31
CA MET A 115 18.44 1.10 -2.52
C MET A 115 18.43 -0.18 -3.36
N VAL A 116 17.83 -0.16 -4.56
CA VAL A 116 17.72 -1.33 -5.43
C VAL A 116 19.09 -1.83 -5.89
N PHE A 117 19.98 -0.94 -6.33
CA PHE A 117 21.29 -1.31 -6.88
C PHE A 117 22.40 -1.42 -5.83
N GLU A 118 22.51 -0.47 -4.90
CA GLU A 118 23.63 -0.43 -3.95
C GLU A 118 23.37 -1.28 -2.70
N GLU A 119 22.15 -1.23 -2.15
CA GLU A 119 21.83 -1.97 -0.92
C GLU A 119 21.40 -3.41 -1.22
N PHE A 120 20.45 -3.61 -2.14
CA PHE A 120 19.92 -4.94 -2.44
C PHE A 120 20.70 -5.65 -3.55
N GLY A 121 21.28 -4.92 -4.51
CA GLY A 121 22.13 -5.49 -5.55
C GLY A 121 21.38 -6.13 -6.72
N PHE A 122 20.17 -5.70 -7.07
CA PHE A 122 19.43 -6.25 -8.21
C PHE A 122 20.17 -6.05 -9.55
N ARG A 123 20.05 -7.00 -10.48
CA ARG A 123 20.69 -6.93 -11.81
C ARG A 123 20.10 -5.85 -12.71
N SER A 124 18.77 -5.68 -12.63
CA SER A 124 18.02 -4.74 -13.46
C SER A 124 16.83 -4.21 -12.68
N PHE A 125 16.36 -3.01 -13.05
CA PHE A 125 15.28 -2.34 -12.34
C PHE A 125 14.38 -1.57 -13.31
N LEU A 126 13.07 -1.77 -13.17
CA LEU A 126 12.04 -0.97 -13.82
C LEU A 126 11.02 -0.54 -12.77
N ALA A 127 10.83 0.77 -12.62
CA ALA A 127 9.72 1.33 -11.85
C ALA A 127 8.68 1.92 -12.81
N MET A 128 7.40 1.66 -12.55
CA MET A 128 6.32 2.25 -13.35
C MET A 128 5.03 2.40 -12.55
N PRO A 129 4.10 3.27 -12.95
CA PRO A 129 2.79 3.31 -12.34
C PRO A 129 2.04 1.98 -12.51
N ALA A 130 1.21 1.60 -11.53
CA ALA A 130 0.44 0.35 -11.57
C ALA A 130 -0.70 0.37 -12.60
N GLN A 131 -1.22 1.56 -12.93
CA GLN A 131 -2.46 1.72 -13.70
C GLN A 131 -2.36 1.20 -15.15
N PRO A 132 -1.26 1.43 -15.89
CA PRO A 132 -1.04 0.78 -17.18
C PRO A 132 -1.09 -0.75 -17.09
N LEU A 133 -0.49 -1.35 -16.05
CA LEU A 133 -0.51 -2.80 -15.86
C LEU A 133 -1.93 -3.31 -15.61
N SER A 134 -2.72 -2.60 -14.80
CA SER A 134 -4.12 -2.94 -14.55
C SER A 134 -4.99 -2.86 -15.81
N LEU A 135 -4.77 -1.85 -16.68
CA LEU A 135 -5.49 -1.76 -17.96
C LEU A 135 -5.11 -2.91 -18.89
N LEU A 136 -3.81 -3.24 -18.99
CA LEU A 136 -3.35 -4.36 -19.82
C LEU A 136 -3.96 -5.70 -19.37
N GLN A 137 -3.99 -5.95 -18.05
CA GLN A 137 -4.62 -7.14 -17.51
C GLN A 137 -6.12 -7.18 -17.86
N TRP A 138 -6.85 -6.09 -17.62
CA TRP A 138 -8.26 -6.01 -17.94
C TRP A 138 -8.53 -6.21 -19.44
N GLN A 139 -7.68 -5.67 -20.32
CA GLN A 139 -7.79 -5.85 -21.77
C GLN A 139 -7.56 -7.31 -22.19
N ALA A 140 -6.62 -8.00 -21.56
CA ALA A 140 -6.35 -9.41 -21.83
C ALA A 140 -7.52 -10.32 -21.42
N GLU A 141 -8.25 -9.94 -20.36
CA GLU A 141 -9.40 -10.69 -19.85
C GLU A 141 -10.74 -10.30 -20.52
N SER A 142 -10.81 -9.11 -21.10
CA SER A 142 -12.03 -8.56 -21.69
C SER A 142 -12.22 -8.98 -23.14
N ARG A 143 -13.47 -9.01 -23.60
CA ARG A 143 -13.77 -9.15 -25.03
C ARG A 143 -13.13 -8.00 -25.81
N ALA A 144 -12.55 -8.32 -26.96
CA ALA A 144 -11.95 -7.34 -27.85
C ALA A 144 -13.02 -6.35 -28.34
N THR A 145 -12.83 -5.08 -28.03
CA THR A 145 -13.59 -3.95 -28.59
C THR A 145 -12.62 -3.06 -29.36
N PRO A 146 -13.09 -2.21 -30.30
CA PRO A 146 -12.22 -1.24 -30.97
C PRO A 146 -11.47 -0.32 -30.00
N ALA A 147 -12.12 0.07 -28.89
CA ALA A 147 -11.48 0.87 -27.84
C ALA A 147 -10.36 0.11 -27.12
N ASN A 148 -10.58 -1.17 -26.80
CA ASN A 148 -9.57 -2.02 -26.16
C ASN A 148 -8.38 -2.27 -27.11
N ALA A 149 -8.66 -2.53 -28.39
CA ALA A 149 -7.64 -2.70 -29.41
C ALA A 149 -6.81 -1.42 -29.64
N ALA A 150 -7.45 -0.25 -29.51
CA ALA A 150 -6.78 1.05 -29.56
C ALA A 150 -6.09 1.45 -28.24
N GLY A 151 -6.10 0.59 -27.21
CA GLY A 151 -5.47 0.91 -25.93
C GLY A 151 -6.09 2.11 -25.22
N ILE A 152 -7.37 2.41 -25.48
CA ILE A 152 -8.09 3.54 -24.91
C ILE A 152 -8.82 3.07 -23.66
N GLY A 153 -8.64 3.79 -22.55
CA GLY A 153 -9.30 3.47 -21.29
C GLY A 153 -9.05 4.50 -20.21
N CYS A 154 -9.72 4.36 -19.07
CA CYS A 154 -9.46 5.18 -17.90
C CYS A 154 -9.44 4.28 -16.66
N VAL A 155 -8.34 4.31 -15.92
CA VAL A 155 -8.21 3.56 -14.67
C VAL A 155 -8.52 4.48 -13.50
N LEU A 156 -9.50 4.10 -12.71
CA LEU A 156 -9.76 4.67 -11.39
C LEU A 156 -9.10 3.79 -10.34
N ASP A 157 -7.95 4.22 -9.85
CA ASP A 157 -7.14 3.50 -8.87
C ASP A 157 -7.37 4.09 -7.48
N ALA A 158 -8.21 3.43 -6.67
CA ALA A 158 -8.51 3.81 -5.30
C ALA A 158 -7.58 3.10 -4.31
N GLY A 159 -6.53 3.81 -3.89
CA GLY A 159 -5.51 3.28 -3.00
C GLY A 159 -5.67 3.66 -1.52
N PHE A 160 -4.63 3.34 -0.74
CA PHE A 160 -4.60 3.67 0.69
C PHE A 160 -4.50 5.17 0.97
N SER A 161 -3.62 5.88 0.25
CA SER A 161 -3.32 7.30 0.51
C SER A 161 -4.04 8.27 -0.40
N SER A 162 -4.43 7.84 -1.59
CA SER A 162 -5.08 8.68 -2.61
C SER A 162 -5.83 7.83 -3.61
N THR A 163 -6.70 8.47 -4.37
CA THR A 163 -7.38 7.91 -5.53
C THR A 163 -6.85 8.60 -6.79
N ASN A 164 -6.37 7.83 -7.76
CA ASN A 164 -5.83 8.35 -9.02
C ASN A 164 -6.79 8.05 -10.17
N VAL A 165 -7.03 9.03 -11.03
CA VAL A 165 -7.75 8.89 -12.30
C VAL A 165 -6.70 8.98 -13.40
N VAL A 166 -6.48 7.87 -14.09
CA VAL A 166 -5.42 7.72 -15.10
C VAL A 166 -6.05 7.38 -16.46
N PRO A 167 -6.35 8.39 -17.29
CA PRO A 167 -6.78 8.17 -18.66
C PRO A 167 -5.61 7.72 -19.54
N MET A 168 -5.91 6.84 -20.49
CA MET A 168 -4.96 6.23 -21.41
C MET A 168 -5.50 6.23 -22.84
N CYS A 169 -4.61 6.43 -23.80
CA CYS A 169 -4.87 6.36 -25.24
C CYS A 169 -3.66 5.72 -25.90
N ASP A 170 -3.87 4.84 -26.88
CA ASP A 170 -2.79 4.10 -27.56
C ASP A 170 -1.85 3.37 -26.59
N GLY A 171 -2.40 2.87 -25.47
CA GLY A 171 -1.63 2.18 -24.43
C GLY A 171 -0.72 3.08 -23.59
N ARG A 172 -0.83 4.41 -23.74
CA ARG A 172 -0.01 5.40 -23.03
C ARG A 172 -0.86 6.26 -22.11
N MET A 173 -0.29 6.64 -20.96
CA MET A 173 -0.93 7.58 -20.04
C MET A 173 -1.05 8.96 -20.68
N LEU A 174 -2.25 9.53 -20.67
CA LEU A 174 -2.48 10.93 -21.01
C LEU A 174 -2.10 11.80 -19.80
N THR A 175 -0.80 12.04 -19.65
CA THR A 175 -0.21 12.66 -18.45
C THR A 175 -0.88 13.97 -18.04
N ALA A 176 -1.21 14.85 -18.98
CA ALA A 176 -1.90 16.12 -18.73
C ALA A 176 -3.33 15.96 -18.14
N ALA A 177 -3.96 14.81 -18.37
CA ALA A 177 -5.32 14.50 -17.93
C ALA A 177 -5.35 13.63 -16.66
N VAL A 178 -4.21 13.18 -16.15
CA VAL A 178 -4.15 12.46 -14.88
C VAL A 178 -4.61 13.36 -13.75
N ARG A 179 -5.44 12.84 -12.85
CA ARG A 179 -5.91 13.54 -11.66
C ARG A 179 -5.65 12.70 -10.43
N ARG A 180 -5.21 13.36 -9.37
CA ARG A 180 -5.00 12.76 -8.05
C ARG A 180 -5.94 13.41 -7.06
N ILE A 181 -6.70 12.59 -6.36
CA ILE A 181 -7.56 12.98 -5.25
C ILE A 181 -6.89 12.51 -3.97
N ASN A 182 -6.64 13.42 -3.02
CA ASN A 182 -5.98 13.13 -1.74
C ASN A 182 -6.93 12.46 -0.73
N VAL A 183 -7.76 11.53 -1.21
CA VAL A 183 -8.67 10.71 -0.43
C VAL A 183 -8.43 9.26 -0.81
N GLY A 184 -8.13 8.44 0.19
CA GLY A 184 -7.95 7.00 0.04
C GLY A 184 -8.42 6.27 1.29
N GLY A 185 -8.15 4.97 1.36
CA GLY A 185 -8.59 4.12 2.48
C GLY A 185 -8.19 4.63 3.87
N LYS A 186 -7.04 5.30 4.03
CA LYS A 186 -6.61 5.90 5.30
C LYS A 186 -7.58 6.97 5.79
N ALA A 187 -8.02 7.86 4.89
CA ALA A 187 -8.95 8.93 5.21
C ALA A 187 -10.31 8.36 5.64
N LEU A 188 -10.83 7.38 4.89
CA LEU A 188 -12.08 6.69 5.21
C LEU A 188 -12.00 5.95 6.56
N THR A 189 -10.89 5.25 6.81
CA THR A 189 -10.67 4.54 8.09
C THR A 189 -10.64 5.51 9.26
N ASN A 190 -9.97 6.66 9.12
CA ASN A 190 -9.91 7.66 10.19
C ASN A 190 -11.29 8.29 10.45
N TYR A 191 -12.01 8.65 9.38
CA TYR A 191 -13.37 9.17 9.51
C TYR A 191 -14.31 8.17 10.19
N PHE A 192 -14.21 6.88 9.82
CA PHE A 192 -15.00 5.84 10.48
C PHE A 192 -14.65 5.69 11.97
N LYS A 193 -13.37 5.76 12.33
CA LYS A 193 -12.93 5.74 13.74
C LYS A 193 -13.56 6.89 14.52
N GLU A 194 -13.54 8.10 13.98
CA GLU A 194 -14.18 9.27 14.60
C GLU A 194 -15.68 9.00 14.85
N LEU A 195 -16.42 8.55 13.83
CA LEU A 195 -17.84 8.25 13.95
C LEU A 195 -18.16 7.21 15.04
N VAL A 196 -17.35 6.16 15.15
CA VAL A 196 -17.54 5.10 16.16
C VAL A 196 -17.16 5.60 17.56
N SER A 197 -16.07 6.37 17.69
CA SER A 197 -15.65 6.95 18.96
C SER A 197 -16.68 7.94 19.52
N TYR A 198 -17.30 8.77 18.67
CA TYR A 198 -18.36 9.70 19.11
C TYR A 198 -19.61 8.98 19.62
N ARG A 199 -19.98 7.84 19.01
CA ARG A 199 -21.18 7.08 19.43
C ARG A 199 -20.99 6.37 20.78
N GLN A 200 -19.78 5.93 21.12
CA GLN A 200 -19.49 5.34 22.43
C GLN A 200 -19.50 6.38 23.56
N GLY A 201 -19.11 7.62 23.29
CA GLY A 201 -19.18 8.71 24.27
C GLY A 201 -20.61 9.17 24.59
N ALA A 202 -21.53 9.10 23.62
CA ALA A 202 -22.92 9.49 23.80
C ALA A 202 -23.76 8.45 24.57
N SER A 203 -23.39 7.16 24.56
CA SER A 203 -24.11 6.11 25.29
C SER A 203 -23.70 5.95 26.76
N LEU A 204 -22.65 6.65 27.22
CA LEU A 204 -22.15 6.58 28.61
C LEU A 204 -22.46 7.84 29.43
N GLY A 205 -23.22 8.79 28.87
CA GLY A 205 -23.47 10.12 29.45
C GLY A 205 -24.90 10.42 29.91
N VAL A 206 -25.78 9.43 30.07
CA VAL A 206 -27.13 9.65 30.62
C VAL A 206 -27.51 8.49 31.54
N HIS A 207 -27.07 8.55 32.80
CA HIS A 207 -27.79 8.04 33.99
C HIS A 207 -26.99 8.42 35.26
N THR A 208 -26.76 9.70 35.49
CA THR A 208 -26.45 10.21 36.84
C THR A 208 -27.71 10.84 37.41
N ALA A 209 -28.28 10.11 38.37
CA ALA A 209 -29.10 10.54 39.50
C ALA A 209 -30.10 11.68 39.28
N CYS A 210 -31.39 11.30 39.26
CA CYS A 210 -32.49 12.20 39.59
C CYS A 210 -32.33 12.66 41.06
N PRO A 211 -32.25 13.97 41.38
CA PRO A 211 -32.33 14.40 42.76
C PRO A 211 -33.76 14.22 43.25
N HIS A 212 -33.91 13.45 44.33
CA HIS A 212 -35.11 13.46 45.16
C HIS A 212 -35.35 14.88 45.68
N GLU A 213 -36.39 15.56 45.19
CA GLU A 213 -37.01 16.66 45.92
C GLU A 213 -38.00 16.06 46.93
N GLY A 214 -37.60 16.07 48.19
CA GLY A 214 -38.46 15.77 49.33
C GLY A 214 -38.33 16.88 50.37
N GLU A 215 -39.47 17.52 50.65
CA GLU A 215 -39.81 18.28 51.87
C GLU A 215 -39.06 19.63 52.09
N ARG A 216 -39.66 20.75 52.49
CA ARG A 216 -40.82 20.99 53.38
C ARG A 216 -41.13 22.52 53.45
N SER A 217 -42.37 22.82 53.88
CA SER A 217 -42.85 24.07 54.52
C SER A 217 -43.20 25.25 53.59
N ALA A 218 -44.36 25.90 53.64
CA ALA A 218 -45.46 25.94 54.61
C ALA A 218 -46.80 26.19 53.89
#